data_AF-A0A0C2Z5B0-F1
#
_entry.id   AF-A0A0C2Z5B0-F1
#
_cell.length_a   1.000
_cell.length_b   1.000
_cell.length_c   1.000
_cell.angle_alpha   90.00
_cell.angle_beta   90.00
_cell.angle_gamma   90.00
#
_symmetry.space_group_name_H-M   'P 1'
#
loop_
_entity.id
_entity.type
_entity.pdbx_description
1 polymer ?
#
loop_
_entity_poly.entity_id
_entity_poly.type
_entity_poly.pdbx_seq_one_letter_code
_entity_poly.pdbx_strand_id
1 'polypeptide(L)'
;MFECFHINMAKEGWQASNFRNEVLQMTKWLTRQEKVTMFENYLHCYTNENNLEAKEDLGSLPAKSGIVRAKPERGGGRFDVVAVANTSLARATSLEGIKIGRLRLIFKLPSKTTLFTLAPPNWPSGPLAYVEWYDVSSVPGQHHHMYSVSKPNISQSQTPKGAIIPLNTICQTCQLIPLVSSGRQRSNSWTSKNVLDECSTFLLNNWASKYAYQTIW
;
A
#
# COMPACT_ATOMS: atom_id res chain seq x y z
N MET A 1 36.62 19.61 -1.32
CA MET A 1 37.04 19.02 -2.62
C MET A 1 36.03 17.93 -2.99
N PHE A 2 34.84 18.30 -3.48
CA PHE A 2 33.72 17.35 -3.69
C PHE A 2 33.10 17.43 -5.10
N GLU A 3 33.14 18.58 -5.78
CA GLU A 3 32.54 18.75 -7.11
C GLU A 3 33.12 17.80 -8.17
N CYS A 4 34.44 17.57 -8.18
CA CYS A 4 35.08 16.74 -9.19
C CYS A 4 34.70 15.24 -9.12
N PHE A 5 34.37 14.72 -7.93
CA PHE A 5 34.11 13.28 -7.76
C PHE A 5 32.74 12.89 -8.33
N HIS A 6 31.70 13.68 -8.02
CA HIS A 6 30.36 13.49 -8.60
C HIS A 6 30.36 13.66 -10.13
N ILE A 7 31.19 14.56 -10.67
CA ILE A 7 31.35 14.73 -12.13
C ILE A 7 31.90 13.47 -12.79
N ASN A 8 32.88 12.78 -12.19
CA ASN A 8 33.45 11.56 -12.75
C ASN A 8 32.50 10.36 -12.63
N MET A 9 31.89 10.16 -11.46
CA MET A 9 30.94 9.05 -11.23
C MET A 9 29.70 9.15 -12.13
N ALA A 10 29.29 10.37 -12.51
CA ALA A 10 28.24 10.60 -13.50
C ALA A 10 28.70 10.28 -14.93
N LYS A 11 29.96 10.61 -15.28
CA LYS A 11 30.56 10.32 -16.59
C LYS A 11 30.77 8.84 -16.86
N GLU A 12 31.01 8.01 -15.84
CA GLU A 12 31.09 6.55 -15.99
C GLU A 12 29.80 5.96 -16.59
N GLY A 13 28.63 6.39 -16.08
CA GLY A 13 27.33 5.96 -16.60
C GLY A 13 27.03 6.43 -18.02
N TRP A 14 27.67 7.51 -18.46
CA TRP A 14 27.64 8.00 -19.85
C TRP A 14 28.57 7.18 -20.75
N GLN A 15 29.81 6.96 -20.32
CA GLN A 15 30.82 6.17 -21.03
C GLN A 15 30.41 4.69 -21.22
N ALA A 16 29.62 4.14 -20.30
CA ALA A 16 29.05 2.80 -20.38
C ALA A 16 27.73 2.72 -21.20
N SER A 17 27.35 3.78 -21.92
CA SER A 17 26.09 3.83 -22.68
C SER A 17 26.27 4.29 -24.12
N ASN A 18 25.16 4.36 -24.87
CA ASN A 18 25.14 4.63 -26.31
C ASN A 18 25.36 6.11 -26.69
N PHE A 19 26.00 6.90 -25.83
CA PHE A 19 26.35 8.32 -26.06
C PHE A 19 25.21 9.19 -26.64
N ARG A 20 23.98 9.05 -26.12
CA ARG A 20 22.80 9.86 -26.50
C ARG A 20 22.03 10.34 -25.28
N ASN A 21 21.59 11.60 -25.28
CA ASN A 21 20.86 12.25 -24.18
C ASN A 21 21.65 12.29 -22.86
N GLU A 22 22.87 12.82 -22.91
CA GLU A 22 23.88 12.87 -21.83
C GLU A 22 23.30 13.17 -20.44
N VAL A 23 22.71 14.36 -20.25
CA VAL A 23 22.17 14.78 -18.95
C VAL A 23 21.19 13.77 -18.37
N LEU A 24 20.25 13.25 -19.18
CA LEU A 24 19.23 12.31 -18.72
C LEU A 24 19.83 10.93 -18.39
N GLN A 25 20.88 10.50 -19.08
CA GLN A 25 21.61 9.28 -18.76
C GLN A 25 22.43 9.44 -17.47
N MET A 26 23.18 10.53 -17.33
CA MET A 26 23.99 10.84 -16.15
C MET A 26 23.13 10.94 -14.88
N THR A 27 22.02 11.71 -14.91
CA THR A 27 21.10 11.80 -13.77
C THR A 27 20.47 10.44 -13.44
N LYS A 28 20.02 9.67 -14.44
CA LYS A 28 19.42 8.35 -14.23
C LYS A 28 20.41 7.31 -13.69
N TRP A 29 21.70 7.46 -14.01
CA TRP A 29 22.78 6.65 -13.44
C TRP A 29 23.02 6.99 -11.97
N LEU A 30 23.19 8.27 -11.64
CA LEU A 30 23.36 8.73 -10.25
C LEU A 30 22.19 8.28 -9.35
N THR A 31 20.94 8.52 -9.77
CA THR A 31 19.74 8.09 -9.02
C THR A 31 19.63 6.57 -8.85
N ARG A 32 20.32 5.77 -9.68
CA ARG A 32 20.42 4.31 -9.48
C ARG A 32 21.48 3.96 -8.45
N GLN A 33 22.66 4.59 -8.53
CA GLN A 33 23.74 4.38 -7.57
C GLN A 33 23.30 4.75 -6.14
N GLU A 34 22.68 5.92 -5.96
CA GLU A 34 22.10 6.34 -4.67
C GLU A 34 21.14 5.32 -4.08
N LYS A 35 20.27 4.71 -4.91
CA LYS A 35 19.31 3.69 -4.50
C LYS A 35 19.97 2.35 -4.14
N VAL A 36 21.06 1.99 -4.83
CA VAL A 36 21.84 0.77 -4.51
C VAL A 36 22.57 0.96 -3.19
N THR A 37 23.35 2.03 -3.02
CA THR A 37 24.08 2.32 -1.78
C THR A 37 23.15 2.45 -0.57
N MET A 38 21.97 3.07 -0.73
CA MET A 38 20.97 3.17 0.34
C MET A 38 20.41 1.79 0.74
N PHE A 39 20.28 0.86 -0.19
CA PHE A 39 19.82 -0.51 0.08
C PHE A 39 20.92 -1.40 0.67
N GLU A 40 22.17 -1.27 0.21
CA GLU A 40 23.32 -1.97 0.78
C GLU A 40 23.55 -1.59 2.25
N ASN A 41 23.47 -0.31 2.58
CA ASN A 41 23.53 0.17 3.97
C ASN A 41 22.37 -0.39 4.83
N TYR A 42 21.16 -0.48 4.27
CA TYR A 42 20.02 -1.10 4.96
C TYR A 42 20.26 -2.59 5.27
N LEU A 43 20.80 -3.35 4.31
CA LEU A 43 21.13 -4.77 4.51
C LEU A 43 22.24 -4.95 5.55
N HIS A 44 23.30 -4.15 5.51
CA HIS A 44 24.44 -4.25 6.42
C HIS A 44 24.04 -4.03 7.89
N CYS A 45 23.18 -3.04 8.18
CA CYS A 45 22.66 -2.84 9.53
C CYS A 45 21.77 -4.01 9.96
N TYR A 46 20.87 -4.46 9.09
CA TYR A 46 19.96 -5.58 9.36
C TYR A 46 20.70 -6.89 9.68
N THR A 47 21.77 -7.24 8.96
CA THR A 47 22.53 -8.47 9.22
C THR A 47 23.28 -8.49 10.55
N ASN A 48 23.66 -7.32 11.07
CA ASN A 48 24.39 -7.23 12.34
C ASN A 48 23.46 -7.36 13.55
N GLU A 49 22.19 -6.93 13.45
CA GLU A 49 21.21 -7.04 14.52
C GLU A 49 20.64 -8.46 14.66
N ASN A 50 20.32 -9.15 13.54
CA ASN A 50 19.73 -10.50 13.59
C ASN A 50 20.63 -11.57 14.24
N ASN A 51 21.95 -11.38 14.27
CA ASN A 51 22.89 -12.35 14.85
C ASN A 51 22.88 -12.38 16.39
N LEU A 52 22.14 -11.48 17.06
CA LEU A 52 22.09 -11.37 18.52
C LEU A 52 20.80 -11.93 19.15
N GLU A 53 19.70 -12.08 18.39
CA GLU A 53 18.35 -12.34 18.95
C GLU A 53 17.80 -13.76 18.69
N ALA A 54 18.59 -14.67 18.11
CA ALA A 54 18.11 -15.95 17.57
C ALA A 54 17.74 -17.06 18.59
N LYS A 55 17.21 -16.74 19.79
CA LYS A 55 17.18 -17.72 20.90
C LYS A 55 15.88 -18.04 21.65
N GLU A 56 14.82 -17.22 21.70
CA GLU A 56 13.68 -17.50 22.62
C GLU A 56 12.25 -17.39 22.02
N ASP A 57 11.71 -18.56 21.67
CA ASP A 57 10.38 -19.11 22.02
C ASP A 57 9.03 -18.66 21.38
N LEU A 58 8.03 -19.54 21.59
CA LEU A 58 6.91 -19.84 20.68
C LEU A 58 5.57 -20.13 21.40
N GLY A 59 4.45 -19.62 20.87
CA GLY A 59 3.08 -20.16 21.05
C GLY A 59 2.17 -19.40 22.03
N SER A 60 0.83 -19.59 22.05
CA SER A 60 -0.11 -20.18 21.08
C SER A 60 -1.57 -19.69 21.35
N LEU A 61 -2.57 -20.12 20.57
CA LEU A 61 -3.98 -19.64 20.58
C LEU A 61 -5.01 -20.78 20.78
N PRO A 62 -6.24 -20.48 21.26
CA PRO A 62 -7.44 -21.27 20.92
C PRO A 62 -8.66 -20.47 20.37
N ALA A 63 -9.76 -21.17 20.06
CA ALA A 63 -10.83 -20.80 19.11
C ALA A 63 -12.13 -21.63 19.35
N LYS A 64 -13.36 -21.36 18.83
CA LYS A 64 -14.00 -20.30 17.99
C LYS A 64 -15.54 -20.48 18.01
N SER A 65 -16.35 -19.52 17.52
CA SER A 65 -17.78 -19.80 17.17
C SER A 65 -18.39 -18.94 16.03
N GLY A 66 -19.36 -19.51 15.29
CA GLY A 66 -20.66 -18.87 15.03
C GLY A 66 -20.88 -17.91 13.86
N ILE A 67 -20.03 -17.84 12.82
CA ILE A 67 -20.26 -16.94 11.66
C ILE A 67 -19.98 -17.71 10.35
N VAL A 68 -20.73 -17.42 9.28
CA VAL A 68 -20.35 -17.81 7.90
C VAL A 68 -19.13 -17.01 7.49
N ARG A 69 -17.96 -17.46 7.97
CA ARG A 69 -16.67 -16.86 7.66
C ARG A 69 -16.17 -17.52 6.38
N ALA A 70 -15.95 -16.72 5.33
CA ALA A 70 -14.97 -17.09 4.33
C ALA A 70 -13.65 -17.34 5.09
N LYS A 71 -13.23 -18.61 5.18
CA LYS A 71 -12.04 -18.98 5.93
C LYS A 71 -10.86 -18.76 4.98
N PRO A 72 -9.99 -17.75 5.22
CA PRO A 72 -8.81 -17.58 4.39
C PRO A 72 -7.94 -18.84 4.49
N GLU A 73 -7.16 -19.07 3.44
CA GLU A 73 -6.19 -20.14 3.39
C GLU A 73 -5.23 -20.10 4.60
N ARG A 74 -4.72 -21.26 5.02
CA ARG A 74 -3.93 -21.39 6.26
C ARG A 74 -2.63 -20.57 6.17
N GLY A 75 -2.67 -19.34 6.69
CA GLY A 75 -1.52 -18.44 6.70
C GLY A 75 -1.83 -17.00 7.13
N GLY A 76 -3.11 -16.60 7.10
CA GLY A 76 -3.53 -15.21 7.30
C GLY A 76 -3.39 -14.45 5.99
N GLY A 77 -4.52 -14.00 5.43
CA GLY A 77 -4.53 -13.34 4.12
C GLY A 77 -3.71 -12.05 4.15
N ARG A 78 -2.72 -11.94 3.25
CA ARG A 78 -2.22 -10.62 2.83
C ARG A 78 -3.33 -9.99 1.98
N PHE A 79 -3.82 -8.85 2.43
CA PHE A 79 -4.91 -8.12 1.80
C PHE A 79 -4.35 -6.85 1.18
N ASP A 80 -4.49 -6.72 -0.14
CA ASP A 80 -3.97 -5.59 -0.89
C ASP A 80 -4.72 -4.30 -0.57
N VAL A 81 -4.01 -3.17 -0.71
CA VAL A 81 -4.61 -1.83 -0.66
C VAL A 81 -5.00 -1.42 -2.08
N VAL A 82 -6.16 -0.81 -2.23
CA VAL A 82 -6.78 -0.47 -3.51
C VAL A 82 -7.31 0.96 -3.51
N ALA A 83 -7.27 1.58 -4.69
CA ALA A 83 -7.95 2.84 -4.99
C ALA A 83 -9.31 2.57 -5.65
N VAL A 84 -10.35 3.24 -5.16
CA VAL A 84 -11.75 3.05 -5.58
C VAL A 84 -12.34 4.38 -6.03
N ALA A 85 -12.92 4.41 -7.23
CA ALA A 85 -13.69 5.56 -7.70
C ALA A 85 -15.06 5.61 -7.00
N ASN A 86 -15.25 6.60 -6.13
CA ASN A 86 -16.48 6.80 -5.35
C ASN A 86 -17.44 7.83 -5.97
N THR A 87 -16.95 8.70 -6.86
CA THR A 87 -17.72 9.74 -7.55
C THR A 87 -17.47 9.67 -9.06
N SER A 88 -18.42 10.11 -9.89
CA SER A 88 -18.25 10.19 -11.35
C SER A 88 -17.05 11.04 -11.80
N LEU A 89 -16.69 12.06 -11.00
CA LEU A 89 -15.51 12.91 -11.20
C LEU A 89 -14.17 12.18 -10.97
N ALA A 90 -14.16 11.07 -10.23
CA ALA A 90 -12.95 10.35 -9.81
C ALA A 90 -12.17 9.64 -10.94
N ARG A 91 -12.60 9.80 -12.20
CA ARG A 91 -11.87 9.38 -13.41
C ARG A 91 -11.31 10.57 -14.20
N ALA A 92 -11.56 11.80 -13.78
CA ALA A 92 -11.16 13.03 -14.45
C ALA A 92 -10.20 13.89 -13.60
N THR A 93 -10.36 13.90 -12.27
CA THR A 93 -9.43 14.48 -11.30
C THR A 93 -8.62 13.36 -10.62
N SER A 94 -7.36 13.62 -10.23
CA SER A 94 -6.49 12.56 -9.71
C SER A 94 -6.99 12.01 -8.38
N LEU A 95 -7.20 12.85 -7.36
CA LEU A 95 -7.66 12.39 -6.03
C LEU A 95 -9.11 12.73 -5.66
N GLU A 96 -9.74 13.72 -6.31
CA GLU A 96 -11.07 14.18 -5.92
C GLU A 96 -12.16 13.15 -6.30
N GLY A 97 -12.59 12.37 -5.30
CA GLY A 97 -13.55 11.28 -5.45
C GLY A 97 -12.92 9.89 -5.50
N ILE A 98 -11.60 9.74 -5.39
CA ILE A 98 -10.95 8.45 -5.13
C ILE A 98 -10.89 8.20 -3.62
N LYS A 99 -11.25 6.98 -3.19
CA LYS A 99 -11.05 6.51 -1.81
C LYS A 99 -10.04 5.38 -1.77
N ILE A 100 -9.17 5.38 -0.76
CA ILE A 100 -8.19 4.32 -0.52
C ILE A 100 -8.72 3.36 0.55
N GLY A 101 -8.59 2.06 0.32
CA GLY A 101 -9.06 1.05 1.27
C GLY A 101 -8.35 -0.30 1.10
N ARG A 102 -8.47 -1.17 2.10
CA ARG A 102 -7.90 -2.52 2.11
C ARG A 102 -8.94 -3.54 1.66
N LEU A 103 -8.65 -4.29 0.60
CA LEU A 103 -9.56 -5.27 0.01
C LEU A 103 -9.57 -6.56 0.84
N ARG A 104 -10.68 -6.84 1.53
CA ARG A 104 -10.81 -7.97 2.47
C ARG A 104 -11.44 -9.22 1.86
N LEU A 105 -12.36 -9.07 0.90
CA LEU A 105 -13.09 -10.18 0.29
C LEU A 105 -13.55 -9.79 -1.11
N ILE A 106 -13.39 -10.69 -2.08
CA ILE A 106 -14.11 -10.65 -3.36
C ILE A 106 -15.13 -11.78 -3.35
N PHE A 107 -16.37 -11.51 -3.74
CA PHE A 107 -17.44 -12.50 -3.73
C PHE A 107 -18.48 -12.21 -4.82
N LYS A 108 -19.38 -13.17 -5.06
CA LYS A 108 -20.58 -12.99 -5.87
C LYS A 108 -21.78 -13.41 -5.03
N LEU A 109 -22.88 -12.67 -5.13
CA LEU A 109 -24.15 -13.11 -4.58
C LEU A 109 -24.73 -14.22 -5.48
N PRO A 110 -25.39 -15.26 -4.93
CA PRO A 110 -25.94 -16.33 -5.74
C PRO A 110 -27.15 -15.84 -6.55
N SER A 111 -27.36 -16.39 -7.74
CA SER A 111 -28.52 -16.04 -8.59
C SER A 111 -29.82 -16.75 -8.17
N LYS A 112 -29.73 -17.72 -7.27
CA LYS A 112 -30.85 -18.51 -6.73
C LYS A 112 -30.62 -18.75 -5.23
N THR A 113 -31.66 -18.64 -4.42
CA THR A 113 -31.58 -18.83 -2.96
C THR A 113 -31.82 -20.31 -2.62
N THR A 114 -31.43 -20.74 -1.41
CA THR A 114 -31.40 -22.14 -0.93
C THR A 114 -32.75 -22.89 -0.88
N LEU A 115 -33.85 -22.28 -1.29
CA LEU A 115 -35.19 -22.88 -1.34
C LEU A 115 -35.94 -22.52 -2.64
N PHE A 116 -35.25 -22.61 -3.78
CA PHE A 116 -35.78 -22.38 -5.14
C PHE A 116 -36.37 -21.00 -5.44
N THR A 117 -36.39 -20.07 -4.48
CA THR A 117 -36.74 -18.68 -4.69
C THR A 117 -35.65 -17.96 -5.48
N LEU A 118 -36.08 -17.14 -6.45
CA LEU A 118 -35.19 -16.20 -7.14
C LEU A 118 -34.52 -15.27 -6.13
N ALA A 119 -33.30 -14.85 -6.45
CA ALA A 119 -32.64 -13.79 -5.69
C ALA A 119 -33.50 -12.51 -5.68
N PRO A 120 -33.44 -11.69 -4.61
CA PRO A 120 -34.13 -10.39 -4.59
C PRO A 120 -33.80 -9.55 -5.82
N PRO A 121 -34.77 -8.90 -6.48
CA PRO A 121 -34.54 -8.20 -7.76
C PRO A 121 -33.62 -6.97 -7.61
N ASN A 122 -33.42 -6.48 -6.39
CA ASN A 122 -32.50 -5.41 -6.05
C ASN A 122 -31.07 -5.89 -5.72
N TRP A 123 -30.76 -7.19 -5.83
CA TRP A 123 -29.38 -7.66 -5.66
C TRP A 123 -28.49 -7.19 -6.82
N PRO A 124 -27.31 -6.61 -6.53
CA PRO A 124 -26.39 -6.18 -7.58
C PRO A 124 -25.87 -7.40 -8.35
N SER A 125 -26.00 -7.36 -9.66
CA SER A 125 -25.46 -8.38 -10.56
C SER A 125 -23.95 -8.21 -10.71
N GLY A 126 -23.21 -9.32 -10.59
CA GLY A 126 -21.76 -9.36 -10.83
C GLY A 126 -20.90 -9.53 -9.56
N PRO A 127 -19.57 -9.39 -9.69
CA PRO A 127 -18.63 -9.49 -8.58
C PRO A 127 -18.66 -8.25 -7.69
N LEU A 128 -18.64 -8.49 -6.38
CA LEU A 128 -18.57 -7.51 -5.32
C LEU A 128 -17.26 -7.63 -4.54
N ALA A 129 -16.86 -6.55 -3.91
CA ALA A 129 -15.72 -6.46 -3.02
C ALA A 129 -16.14 -5.87 -1.66
N TYR A 130 -15.63 -6.42 -0.56
CA TYR A 130 -15.66 -5.77 0.75
C TYR A 130 -14.33 -5.08 1.00
N VAL A 131 -14.37 -3.77 1.26
CA VAL A 131 -13.20 -2.91 1.45
C VAL A 131 -13.30 -2.20 2.80
N GLU A 132 -12.24 -2.25 3.60
CA GLU A 132 -12.07 -1.42 4.80
C GLU A 132 -11.43 -0.09 4.39
N TRP A 133 -12.04 1.04 4.75
CA TRP A 133 -11.57 2.36 4.29
C TRP A 133 -10.42 2.89 5.16
N TYR A 134 -9.54 3.66 4.54
CA TYR A 134 -8.59 4.53 5.23
C TYR A 134 -9.04 5.99 5.09
N ASP A 135 -8.69 6.82 6.08
CA ASP A 135 -8.73 8.27 5.95
C ASP A 135 -7.45 8.73 5.24
N VAL A 136 -7.57 9.68 4.31
CA VAL A 136 -6.44 10.21 3.51
C VAL A 136 -6.35 11.72 3.74
N SER A 137 -5.14 12.25 3.89
CA SER A 137 -4.94 13.70 4.02
C SER A 137 -5.40 14.43 2.76
N SER A 138 -5.98 15.63 2.90
CA SER A 138 -6.33 16.49 1.76
C SER A 138 -5.09 17.14 1.12
N VAL A 139 -4.02 17.31 1.90
CA VAL A 139 -2.77 17.96 1.49
C VAL A 139 -1.64 16.91 1.52
N PRO A 140 -0.75 16.85 0.49
CA PRO A 140 0.43 16.00 0.52
C PRO A 140 1.54 16.61 1.40
N GLY A 141 2.39 15.77 1.99
CA GLY A 141 3.47 16.24 2.87
C GLY A 141 4.51 17.11 2.15
N GLN A 142 4.92 18.20 2.79
CA GLN A 142 5.65 19.32 2.18
C GLN A 142 6.95 18.95 1.44
N HIS A 143 7.74 18.02 1.97
CA HIS A 143 9.07 17.68 1.43
C HIS A 143 9.07 16.45 0.52
N HIS A 144 8.04 15.62 0.60
CA HIS A 144 8.00 14.32 -0.06
C HIS A 144 6.77 14.14 -0.97
N HIS A 145 5.88 15.12 -1.06
CA HIS A 145 4.71 15.15 -1.96
C HIS A 145 3.91 13.84 -2.00
N MET A 146 3.79 13.16 -0.85
CA MET A 146 2.95 11.97 -0.67
C MET A 146 1.86 12.27 0.34
N TYR A 147 0.70 11.66 0.13
CA TYR A 147 -0.44 11.77 1.02
C TYR A 147 -0.28 10.88 2.24
N SER A 148 -0.67 11.39 3.41
CA SER A 148 -0.73 10.61 4.64
C SER A 148 -2.03 9.82 4.66
N VAL A 149 -1.97 8.57 5.10
CA VAL A 149 -3.10 7.64 5.13
C VAL A 149 -3.18 7.06 6.54
N SER A 150 -4.32 7.22 7.21
CA SER A 150 -4.52 6.74 8.58
C SER A 150 -5.71 5.80 8.68
N LYS A 151 -5.71 4.95 9.71
CA LYS A 151 -6.91 4.18 10.06
C LYS A 151 -8.01 5.12 10.55
N PRO A 152 -9.28 4.92 10.14
CA PRO A 152 -10.36 5.81 10.51
C PRO A 152 -10.61 5.75 12.02
N ASN A 153 -10.67 6.93 12.64
CA ASN A 153 -10.96 7.03 14.07
C ASN A 153 -12.46 6.82 14.31
N ILE A 154 -12.82 5.62 14.78
CA ILE A 154 -14.21 5.15 14.93
C ILE A 154 -15.07 6.11 15.79
N SER A 155 -14.45 6.87 16.70
CA SER A 155 -15.14 7.81 17.59
C SER A 155 -15.43 9.19 16.97
N GLN A 156 -14.86 9.50 15.80
CA GLN A 156 -14.92 10.85 15.19
C GLN A 156 -15.21 10.85 13.68
N SER A 157 -14.84 9.79 12.95
CA SER A 157 -15.09 9.69 11.50
C SER A 157 -16.54 9.22 11.25
N GLN A 158 -17.31 10.02 10.51
CA GLN A 158 -18.62 9.60 9.98
C GLN A 158 -18.49 8.53 8.89
N THR A 159 -17.27 8.22 8.42
CA THR A 159 -17.09 7.20 7.39
C THR A 159 -17.25 5.79 7.99
N PRO A 160 -18.06 4.90 7.39
CA PRO A 160 -18.18 3.54 7.87
C PRO A 160 -16.84 2.83 7.72
N LYS A 161 -16.45 2.02 8.71
CA LYS A 161 -15.17 1.27 8.74
C LYS A 161 -14.88 0.46 7.47
N GLY A 162 -15.92 0.02 6.76
CA GLY A 162 -15.81 -0.55 5.42
C GLY A 162 -17.14 -0.54 4.69
N ALA A 163 -17.11 -0.84 3.39
CA ALA A 163 -18.29 -0.92 2.53
C ALA A 163 -18.21 -2.12 1.57
N ILE A 164 -19.37 -2.56 1.09
CA ILE A 164 -19.46 -3.48 -0.06
C ILE A 164 -19.61 -2.63 -1.32
N ILE A 165 -18.73 -2.84 -2.29
CA ILE A 165 -18.68 -2.10 -3.56
C ILE A 165 -18.74 -3.08 -4.75
N PRO A 166 -19.26 -2.66 -5.91
CA PRO A 166 -19.07 -3.41 -7.16
C PRO A 166 -17.59 -3.46 -7.54
N LEU A 167 -17.08 -4.63 -7.96
CA LEU A 167 -15.63 -4.81 -8.20
C LEU A 167 -15.08 -3.87 -9.29
N ASN A 168 -15.90 -3.46 -10.25
CA ASN A 168 -15.55 -2.53 -11.34
C ASN A 168 -15.36 -1.06 -10.90
N THR A 169 -15.60 -0.74 -9.62
CA THR A 169 -15.27 0.56 -9.03
C THR A 169 -13.81 0.64 -8.55
N ILE A 170 -13.13 -0.50 -8.40
CA ILE A 170 -11.70 -0.56 -8.09
C ILE A 170 -10.91 -0.17 -9.34
N CYS A 171 -10.06 0.85 -9.22
CA CYS A 171 -9.24 1.35 -10.32
C CYS A 171 -7.88 0.65 -10.39
N GLN A 172 -7.21 0.45 -9.25
CA GLN A 172 -5.85 -0.11 -9.17
C GLN A 172 -5.50 -0.55 -7.74
N THR A 173 -4.41 -1.30 -7.60
CA THR A 173 -3.72 -1.52 -6.33
C THR A 173 -2.84 -0.33 -5.94
N CYS A 174 -2.56 -0.19 -4.65
CA CYS A 174 -1.77 0.90 -4.08
C CYS A 174 -0.77 0.32 -3.07
N GLN A 175 0.37 1.00 -2.90
CA GLN A 175 1.37 0.64 -1.88
C GLN A 175 1.34 1.66 -0.74
N LEU A 176 1.31 1.16 0.49
CA LEU A 176 1.42 1.98 1.70
C LEU A 176 2.78 1.77 2.35
N ILE A 177 3.47 2.87 2.64
CA ILE A 177 4.74 2.89 3.37
C ILE A 177 4.41 3.19 4.84
N PRO A 178 4.70 2.31 5.80
CA PRO A 178 4.36 2.54 7.20
C PRO A 178 5.16 3.70 7.79
N LEU A 179 4.47 4.68 8.38
CA LEU A 179 5.10 5.75 9.15
C LEU A 179 5.21 5.33 10.62
N VAL A 180 6.42 5.48 11.15
CA VAL A 180 6.62 5.50 12.60
C VAL A 180 6.18 6.88 13.10
N SER A 181 5.21 6.91 14.01
CA SER A 181 4.75 8.18 14.60
C SER A 181 5.90 8.84 15.37
N SER A 182 6.16 10.13 15.12
CA SER A 182 7.27 10.88 15.71
C SER A 182 7.38 10.67 17.23
N GLY A 183 8.57 10.32 17.71
CA GLY A 183 8.83 10.06 19.13
C GLY A 183 8.54 8.63 19.61
N ARG A 184 8.03 7.73 18.76
CA ARG A 184 8.02 6.28 19.01
C ARG A 184 9.12 5.60 18.19
N GLN A 185 9.71 4.53 18.71
CA GLN A 185 10.49 3.62 17.87
C GLN A 185 9.55 2.83 16.95
N ARG A 186 10.08 2.34 15.82
CA ARG A 186 9.39 1.33 15.01
C ARG A 186 9.10 0.14 15.93
N SER A 187 7.86 -0.35 15.96
CA SER A 187 7.57 -1.56 16.72
C SER A 187 8.32 -2.74 16.08
N ASN A 188 9.20 -3.41 16.82
CA ASN A 188 9.94 -4.58 16.32
C ASN A 188 8.98 -5.73 15.93
N SER A 189 7.73 -5.71 16.39
CA SER A 189 6.65 -6.58 15.93
C SER A 189 6.26 -6.42 14.44
N TRP A 190 6.61 -5.32 13.77
CA TRP A 190 6.13 -5.03 12.40
C TRP A 190 6.78 -5.89 11.32
N THR A 191 6.13 -7.01 11.05
CA THR A 191 6.36 -7.90 9.91
C THR A 191 5.53 -7.49 8.68
N SER A 192 5.87 -8.04 7.52
CA SER A 192 5.08 -7.94 6.28
C SER A 192 3.69 -8.61 6.33
N LYS A 193 3.27 -9.20 7.47
CA LYS A 193 1.94 -9.80 7.67
C LYS A 193 1.02 -8.95 8.52
N ASN A 194 1.55 -8.25 9.53
CA ASN A 194 0.79 -7.49 10.53
C ASN A 194 0.98 -5.96 10.42
N VAL A 195 1.96 -5.44 9.66
CA VAL A 195 2.21 -3.98 9.60
C VAL A 195 0.98 -3.16 9.18
N LEU A 196 0.14 -3.66 8.27
CA LEU A 196 -1.12 -3.01 7.89
C LEU A 196 -2.18 -3.04 9.01
N ASP A 197 -2.09 -3.98 9.95
CA ASP A 197 -3.01 -4.17 11.09
C ASP A 197 -2.51 -3.46 12.37
N GLU A 198 -1.19 -3.34 12.56
CA GLU A 198 -0.57 -2.68 13.74
C GLU A 198 -0.22 -1.20 13.53
N CYS A 199 0.25 -0.81 12.34
CA CYS A 199 0.63 0.58 12.08
C CYS A 199 -0.61 1.48 11.93
N SER A 200 -0.61 2.66 12.54
CA SER A 200 -1.73 3.61 12.54
C SER A 200 -1.74 4.55 11.34
N THR A 201 -0.55 4.89 10.83
CA THR A 201 -0.30 5.95 9.84
C THR A 201 0.67 5.47 8.76
N PHE A 202 0.39 5.80 7.51
CA PHE A 202 1.15 5.38 6.35
C PHE A 202 1.34 6.56 5.38
N LEU A 203 2.28 6.45 4.45
CA LEU A 203 2.35 7.28 3.25
C LEU A 203 1.85 6.49 2.05
N LEU A 204 1.05 7.14 1.20
CA LEU A 204 0.60 6.58 -0.07
C LEU A 204 1.71 6.74 -1.12
N ASN A 205 2.27 5.62 -1.58
CA ASN A 205 3.36 5.63 -2.55
C ASN A 205 2.84 5.93 -3.97
N ASN A 206 2.89 7.19 -4.39
CA ASN A 206 2.57 7.65 -5.74
C ASN A 206 3.65 7.29 -6.79
N TRP A 207 4.83 6.80 -6.40
CA TRP A 207 5.87 6.35 -7.34
C TRP A 207 5.92 4.84 -7.58
N ALA A 208 5.00 4.07 -6.98
CA ALA A 208 4.94 2.62 -7.15
C ALA A 208 4.78 2.16 -8.61
N SER A 209 4.12 2.96 -9.45
CA SER A 209 3.94 2.72 -10.88
C SER A 209 3.64 4.02 -11.63
N LYS A 210 3.73 3.99 -12.97
CA LYS A 210 3.31 5.12 -13.81
C LYS A 210 1.83 5.48 -13.60
N TYR A 211 0.96 4.47 -13.41
CA TYR A 211 -0.46 4.68 -13.17
C TYR A 211 -0.72 5.31 -11.80
N ALA A 212 -0.05 4.83 -10.75
CA ALA A 212 -0.09 5.43 -9.42
C ALA A 212 0.33 6.91 -9.49
N TYR A 213 1.39 7.22 -10.24
CA TYR A 213 1.82 8.61 -10.43
C TYR A 213 0.76 9.45 -11.13
N GLN A 214 0.17 8.98 -12.23
CA GLN A 214 -0.86 9.73 -12.97
C GLN A 214 -2.19 9.93 -12.22
N THR A 215 -2.46 9.14 -11.17
CA THR A 215 -3.75 9.10 -10.47
C THR A 215 -3.68 9.51 -9.00
N ILE A 216 -2.49 9.60 -8.40
CA ILE A 216 -2.31 9.95 -6.98
C ILE A 216 -1.50 11.25 -6.83
N TRP A 217 -0.85 11.73 -7.90
CA TRP A 217 -0.14 13.01 -7.93
C TRP A 217 -1.07 14.15 -8.38
#